data_AF-A0A2E4I7M0-F1
#
_entry.id   AF-A0A2E4I7M0-F1
#
_cell.length_a   1.000
_cell.length_b   1.000
_cell.length_c   1.000
_cell.angle_alpha   90.00
_cell.angle_beta   90.00
_cell.angle_gamma   90.00
#
_symmetry.space_group_name_H-M   'P 1'
#
loop_
_entity.id
_entity.type
_entity.pdbx_description
1 polymer ?
#
loop_
_entity_poly.entity_id
_entity_poly.type
_entity_poly.pdbx_seq_one_letter_code
_entity_poly.pdbx_strand_id
1 'polypeptide(L)'
;MVFWVVIGVMVFSAALLLVLPLLRATANVGLRPDYDLVVYREQLKDLEVDKERGVLSERGYKSSRVEIERRMLAAGSSRDLLGHSDPPTARRGWRPAALLCVAVPLCTAFLYYKLGSPGIGDQPFSEGKVVADGQLADSEFDEAVASLTSRLADNPNDLEGWILLARTYVFMERFSDAVTA
;
A
#
# COMPACT_ATOMS: atom_id res chain seq x y z
N MET A 1 -3.60 -12.23 16.08
CA MET A 1 -2.88 -11.04 16.61
C MET A 1 -1.69 -10.65 15.73
N VAL A 2 -0.78 -11.57 15.41
CA VAL A 2 0.38 -11.31 14.53
C VAL A 2 -0.01 -10.69 13.18
N PHE A 3 -1.05 -11.22 12.51
CA PHE A 3 -1.58 -10.68 11.24
C PHE A 3 -1.89 -9.17 11.31
N TRP A 4 -2.65 -8.75 12.33
CA TRP A 4 -3.02 -7.35 12.54
C TRP A 4 -1.81 -6.45 12.82
N VAL A 5 -0.81 -6.96 13.55
CA VAL A 5 0.44 -6.23 13.83
C VAL A 5 1.23 -6.02 12.54
N VAL A 6 1.35 -7.04 11.69
CA VAL A 6 2.07 -6.94 10.41
C VAL A 6 1.40 -5.92 9.49
N ILE A 7 0.08 -5.96 9.35
CA ILE A 7 -0.67 -4.98 8.55
C ILE A 7 -0.50 -3.56 9.11
N GLY A 8 -0.62 -3.39 10.42
CA GLY A 8 -0.45 -2.09 11.07
C GLY A 8 0.93 -1.49 10.81
N VAL A 9 1.99 -2.30 10.95
CA VAL A 9 3.37 -1.88 10.65
C VAL A 9 3.52 -1.51 9.18
N MET A 10 2.98 -2.31 8.26
CA MET A 10 3.10 -2.08 6.82
C MET A 10 2.41 -0.78 6.38
N VAL A 11 1.20 -0.52 6.89
CA VAL A 11 0.46 0.73 6.62
C VAL A 11 1.17 1.93 7.21
N PHE A 12 1.66 1.83 8.45
CA PHE A 12 2.40 2.92 9.10
C PHE A 12 3.69 3.25 8.33
N SER A 13 4.43 2.22 7.91
CA SER A 13 5.65 2.37 7.12
C SER A 13 5.39 3.05 5.78
N ALA A 14 4.34 2.63 5.07
CA ALA A 14 3.93 3.24 3.81
C ALA A 14 3.52 4.71 3.98
N ALA A 15 2.72 5.02 5.00
CA ALA A 15 2.34 6.39 5.32
C ALA A 15 3.57 7.25 5.66
N LEU A 16 4.50 6.74 6.46
CA LEU A 16 5.72 7.44 6.82
C LEU A 16 6.60 7.75 5.60
N LEU A 17 6.80 6.77 4.71
CA LEU A 17 7.56 6.92 3.47
C LEU A 17 6.91 7.89 2.48
N LEU A 18 5.59 8.03 2.48
CA LEU A 18 4.88 8.99 1.62
C LEU A 18 4.84 10.40 2.22
N VAL A 19 4.65 10.51 3.53
CA VAL A 19 4.50 11.80 4.22
C VAL A 19 5.85 12.53 4.39
N LEU A 20 6.94 11.81 4.68
CA LEU A 20 8.28 12.38 4.83
C LEU A 20 8.77 13.20 3.61
N PRO A 21 8.75 12.68 2.36
CA PRO A 21 9.18 13.45 1.19
C PRO A 21 8.22 14.60 0.89
N LEU A 22 6.91 14.46 1.17
CA LEU A 22 5.93 15.54 1.02
C LEU A 22 6.22 16.71 1.97
N LEU A 23 6.59 16.41 3.22
CA LEU A 23 7.01 17.42 4.20
C LEU A 23 8.32 18.09 3.77
N ARG A 24 9.28 17.33 3.24
CA ARG A 24 10.58 17.85 2.80
C ARG A 24 10.50 18.67 1.49
N ALA A 25 9.68 18.27 0.53
CA ALA A 25 9.53 18.97 -0.75
C ALA A 25 9.00 20.40 -0.58
N THR A 26 8.18 20.63 0.45
CA THR A 26 7.65 21.96 0.77
C THR A 26 8.73 22.94 1.25
N ALA A 27 9.85 22.45 1.79
CA ALA A 27 10.96 23.29 2.21
C ALA A 27 11.81 23.81 1.02
N ASN A 28 11.89 23.05 -0.07
CA ASN A 28 12.76 23.40 -1.21
C ASN A 28 12.14 24.37 -2.23
N VAL A 29 10.82 24.55 -2.23
CA VAL A 29 10.14 25.42 -3.21
C VAL A 29 10.33 26.93 -2.90
N GLY A 30 10.80 27.27 -1.69
CA GLY A 30 11.02 28.66 -1.27
C GLY A 30 12.41 29.26 -1.58
N LEU A 31 13.37 28.49 -2.09
CA LEU A 31 14.78 28.91 -2.17
C LEU A 31 15.19 29.62 -3.48
N ARG A 32 14.31 29.67 -4.49
CA ARG A 32 14.64 30.27 -5.80
C ARG A 32 14.77 31.81 -5.78
N PRO A 33 13.91 32.58 -5.09
CA PRO A 33 13.99 34.05 -5.11
C PRO A 33 15.21 34.64 -4.39
N ASP A 34 15.68 34.00 -3.30
CA ASP A 34 16.82 34.50 -2.54
C ASP A 34 18.17 34.25 -3.25
N TYR A 35 18.23 33.23 -4.10
CA TYR A 35 19.43 32.92 -4.89
C TYR A 35 19.73 34.01 -5.94
N ASP A 36 18.70 34.51 -6.64
CA ASP A 36 18.87 35.50 -7.71
C ASP A 36 19.45 36.83 -7.19
N LEU A 37 19.07 37.26 -5.98
CA LEU A 37 19.59 38.48 -5.34
C LEU A 37 21.08 38.37 -4.98
N VAL A 38 21.53 37.18 -4.58
CA VAL A 38 22.96 36.92 -4.29
C VAL A 38 23.77 37.01 -5.58
N VAL A 39 23.26 36.44 -6.67
CA VAL A 39 23.90 36.48 -8.00
C VAL A 39 24.02 37.92 -8.51
N TYR A 40 22.96 38.75 -8.41
CA TYR A 40 23.02 40.14 -8.86
C TYR A 40 23.99 41.01 -8.06
N ARG A 41 24.18 40.74 -6.75
CA ARG A 41 25.19 41.45 -5.94
C ARG A 41 26.60 41.11 -6.39
N GLU A 42 26.84 39.85 -6.77
CA GLU A 42 28.15 39.44 -7.27
C GLU A 42 28.42 40.07 -8.64
N GLN A 43 27.42 40.13 -9.53
CA GLN A 43 27.54 40.81 -10.83
C GLN A 43 27.88 42.31 -10.71
N LEU A 44 27.38 43.01 -9.68
CA LEU A 44 27.74 44.41 -9.45
C LEU A 44 29.20 44.58 -9.02
N LYS A 45 29.74 43.64 -8.23
CA LYS A 45 31.17 43.66 -7.86
C LYS A 45 32.06 43.40 -9.05
N ASP A 46 31.72 42.39 -9.86
CA ASP A 46 32.47 42.07 -11.07
C ASP A 46 32.48 43.27 -12.04
N LEU A 47 31.34 43.97 -12.15
CA LEU A 47 31.21 45.18 -12.97
C LEU A 47 32.12 46.33 -12.48
N GLU A 48 32.30 46.49 -11.17
CA GLU A 48 33.21 47.48 -10.59
C GLU A 48 34.67 47.13 -10.91
N VAL A 49 35.04 45.85 -10.79
CA VAL A 49 36.38 45.35 -11.12
C VAL A 49 36.68 45.55 -12.60
N ASP A 50 35.73 45.31 -13.50
CA ASP A 50 35.92 45.50 -14.95
C ASP A 50 36.06 46.97 -15.34
N LYS A 51 35.41 47.87 -14.60
CA LYS A 51 35.63 49.32 -14.71
C LYS A 51 37.04 49.70 -14.25
N GLU A 52 37.46 49.22 -13.08
CA GLU A 52 38.81 49.49 -12.53
C GLU A 52 39.92 48.98 -13.44
N ARG A 53 39.70 47.83 -14.09
CA ARG A 53 40.63 47.26 -15.09
C ARG A 53 40.62 48.00 -16.44
N GLY A 54 39.74 48.98 -16.63
CA GLY A 54 39.61 49.73 -17.87
C GLY A 54 39.02 48.93 -19.03
N VAL A 55 38.44 47.75 -18.77
CA VAL A 55 37.75 46.92 -19.78
C VAL A 55 36.44 47.59 -20.19
N LEU A 56 35.80 48.31 -19.26
CA LEU A 56 34.53 48.98 -19.47
C LEU A 56 34.65 50.51 -19.37
N SER A 57 34.10 51.21 -20.37
CA SER A 57 34.03 52.68 -20.33
C SER A 57 33.10 53.17 -19.21
N GLU A 58 33.34 54.37 -18.68
CA GLU A 58 32.50 55.00 -17.63
C GLU A 58 31.01 55.03 -18.01
N ARG A 59 30.73 55.28 -19.29
CA ARG A 59 29.36 55.29 -19.83
C ARG A 59 28.76 53.88 -19.87
N GLY A 60 29.55 52.88 -20.26
CA GLY A 60 29.15 51.46 -20.24
C GLY A 60 28.85 50.96 -18.83
N TYR A 61 29.73 51.25 -17.87
CA TYR A 61 29.55 50.91 -16.45
C TYR A 61 28.23 51.47 -15.90
N LYS A 62 27.97 52.77 -16.09
CA LYS A 62 26.73 53.40 -15.60
C LYS A 62 25.49 52.78 -16.22
N SER A 63 25.50 52.47 -17.51
CA SER A 63 24.37 51.84 -18.20
C SER A 63 24.10 50.43 -17.67
N SER A 64 25.12 49.59 -17.60
CA SER A 64 25.00 48.20 -17.11
C SER A 64 24.60 48.13 -15.65
N ARG A 65 25.15 49.02 -14.81
CA ARG A 65 24.80 49.11 -13.39
C ARG A 65 23.32 49.44 -13.19
N VAL A 66 22.80 50.44 -13.90
CA VAL A 66 21.38 50.82 -13.82
C VAL A 66 20.47 49.67 -14.27
N GLU A 67 20.87 48.91 -15.29
CA GLU A 67 20.09 47.76 -15.74
C GLU A 67 20.09 46.61 -14.73
N ILE A 68 21.23 46.29 -14.12
CA ILE A 68 21.34 45.27 -13.07
C ILE A 68 20.56 45.69 -11.82
N GLU A 69 20.67 46.95 -11.39
CA GLU A 69 19.89 47.51 -10.28
C GLU A 69 18.38 47.45 -10.56
N ARG A 70 17.95 47.76 -11.79
CA ARG A 70 16.55 47.63 -12.22
C ARG A 70 16.08 46.18 -12.18
N ARG A 71 16.89 45.21 -12.65
CA ARG A 71 16.57 43.77 -12.60
C ARG A 71 16.51 43.27 -11.15
N MET A 72 17.41 43.73 -10.30
CA MET A 72 17.44 43.42 -8.87
C MET A 72 16.20 43.95 -8.15
N LEU A 73 15.79 45.20 -8.44
CA LEU A 73 14.56 45.78 -7.91
C LEU A 73 13.32 45.02 -8.39
N ALA A 74 13.25 44.65 -9.67
CA ALA A 74 12.14 43.86 -10.21
C ALA A 74 12.05 42.47 -9.52
N ALA A 75 13.18 41.79 -9.33
CA ALA A 75 13.24 40.51 -8.61
C ALA A 75 12.84 40.67 -7.12
N GLY A 76 13.28 41.75 -6.46
CA GLY A 76 12.90 42.09 -5.09
C GLY A 76 11.43 42.46 -4.94
N SER A 77 10.85 43.23 -5.86
CA SER A 77 9.43 43.55 -5.89
C SER A 77 8.57 42.33 -6.18
N SER A 78 9.00 41.44 -7.09
CA SER A 78 8.35 40.13 -7.27
C SER A 78 8.39 39.31 -5.99
N ARG A 79 9.48 39.35 -5.19
CA ARG A 79 9.54 38.72 -3.86
C ARG A 79 8.54 39.33 -2.88
N ASP A 80 8.47 40.65 -2.77
CA ASP A 80 7.54 41.31 -1.83
C ASP A 80 6.08 41.10 -2.25
N LEU A 81 5.79 41.09 -3.55
CA LEU A 81 4.49 40.74 -4.10
C LEU A 81 4.14 39.27 -3.84
N LEU A 82 5.10 38.34 -3.97
CA LEU A 82 4.93 36.93 -3.60
C LEU A 82 4.91 36.70 -2.07
N GLY A 83 5.41 37.64 -1.28
CA GLY A 83 5.37 37.64 0.18
C GLY A 83 4.08 38.23 0.75
N HIS A 84 3.41 39.13 0.02
CA HIS A 84 2.13 39.75 0.40
C HIS A 84 0.92 39.19 -0.35
N SER A 85 1.14 38.45 -1.43
CA SER A 85 0.11 37.62 -2.05
C SER A 85 0.24 36.24 -1.44
N ASP A 86 -0.81 35.76 -0.78
CA ASP A 86 -0.93 34.33 -0.48
C ASP A 86 -0.48 33.54 -1.71
N PRO A 87 0.58 32.71 -1.61
CA PRO A 87 1.12 32.05 -2.79
C PRO A 87 -0.01 31.23 -3.43
N PRO A 88 -0.17 31.28 -4.77
CA PRO A 88 -1.21 30.51 -5.44
C PRO A 88 -0.98 29.02 -5.18
N THR A 89 -1.67 28.51 -4.16
CA THR A 89 -1.99 27.11 -3.84
C THR A 89 -0.91 26.01 -3.95
N ALA A 90 0.37 26.30 -4.20
CA ALA A 90 1.43 25.29 -4.11
C ALA A 90 1.61 24.77 -2.66
N ARG A 91 1.26 25.58 -1.66
CA ARG A 91 1.15 25.14 -0.24
C ARG A 91 -0.12 24.32 0.06
N ARG A 92 -1.08 24.27 -0.86
CA ARG A 92 -2.36 23.54 -0.74
C ARG A 92 -2.33 22.16 -1.43
N GLY A 93 -1.18 21.70 -1.93
CA GLY A 93 -1.09 20.41 -2.64
C GLY A 93 -0.89 19.17 -1.76
N TRP A 94 -0.15 19.29 -0.65
CA TRP A 94 0.25 18.11 0.13
C TRP A 94 -0.74 17.75 1.23
N ARG A 95 -1.44 18.73 1.83
CA ARG A 95 -2.44 18.51 2.88
C ARG A 95 -3.59 17.59 2.45
N PRO A 96 -4.24 17.79 1.28
CA PRO A 96 -5.27 16.86 0.84
C PRO A 96 -4.69 15.48 0.52
N ALA A 97 -3.47 15.40 -0.04
CA ALA A 97 -2.81 14.12 -0.33
C ALA A 97 -2.44 13.34 0.95
N ALA A 98 -1.90 14.02 1.96
CA ALA A 98 -1.60 13.45 3.27
C ALA A 98 -2.89 13.03 4.00
N LEU A 99 -3.94 13.86 3.92
CA LEU A 99 -5.25 13.53 4.47
C LEU A 99 -5.83 12.28 3.80
N LEU A 100 -5.77 12.17 2.46
CA LEU A 100 -6.19 10.98 1.72
C LEU A 100 -5.37 9.75 2.11
N CYS A 101 -4.05 9.90 2.27
CA CYS A 101 -3.15 8.82 2.64
C CYS A 101 -3.47 8.21 4.01
N VAL A 102 -4.06 8.98 4.92
CA VAL A 102 -4.51 8.50 6.25
C VAL A 102 -5.99 8.11 6.24
N ALA A 103 -6.83 8.91 5.59
CA ALA A 103 -8.27 8.71 5.55
C ALA A 103 -8.66 7.43 4.82
N VAL A 104 -7.96 7.06 3.74
CA VAL A 104 -8.23 5.81 3.01
C VAL A 104 -8.03 4.58 3.91
N PRO A 105 -6.86 4.34 4.54
CA PRO A 105 -6.69 3.19 5.42
C PRO A 105 -7.67 3.19 6.61
N LEU A 106 -7.97 4.36 7.20
CA LEU A 106 -8.96 4.44 8.28
C LEU A 106 -10.37 4.08 7.80
N CYS A 107 -10.77 4.58 6.63
CA CYS A 107 -12.06 4.27 6.03
C CYS A 107 -12.16 2.79 5.67
N THR A 108 -11.09 2.21 5.10
CA THR A 108 -10.99 0.78 4.83
C THR A 108 -11.14 -0.05 6.10
N ALA A 109 -10.43 0.30 7.17
CA ALA A 109 -10.54 -0.39 8.46
C ALA A 109 -11.97 -0.28 9.03
N PHE A 110 -12.57 0.92 9.00
CA PHE A 110 -13.93 1.14 9.46
C PHE A 110 -14.97 0.30 8.68
N LEU A 111 -14.87 0.28 7.36
CA LEU A 111 -15.73 -0.53 6.50
C LEU A 111 -15.55 -2.02 6.78
N TYR A 112 -14.32 -2.48 6.98
CA TYR A 112 -14.04 -3.87 7.35
C TYR A 112 -14.64 -4.24 8.71
N TYR A 113 -14.63 -3.33 9.69
CA TYR A 113 -15.29 -3.56 10.98
C TYR A 113 -16.81 -3.64 10.88
N LYS A 114 -17.43 -2.86 9.98
CA LYS A 114 -18.89 -2.82 9.81
C LYS A 114 -19.42 -3.96 8.94
N LEU A 115 -18.69 -4.31 7.89
CA LEU A 115 -19.17 -5.20 6.83
C LEU A 115 -18.41 -6.53 6.77
N GLY A 116 -17.18 -6.55 7.26
CA GLY A 116 -16.35 -7.75 7.31
C GLY A 116 -16.61 -8.59 8.55
N SER A 117 -15.86 -9.68 8.66
CA SER A 117 -15.93 -10.60 9.80
C SER A 117 -14.60 -10.60 10.55
N PRO A 118 -14.26 -9.52 11.28
CA PRO A 118 -12.96 -9.36 11.97
C PRO A 118 -12.70 -10.42 13.04
N GLY A 119 -13.76 -11.12 13.50
CA GLY A 119 -13.69 -12.20 14.48
C GLY A 119 -13.45 -13.58 13.90
N ILE A 120 -13.47 -13.76 12.57
CA ILE A 120 -13.13 -15.06 11.96
C ILE A 120 -11.62 -15.19 11.98
N GLY A 121 -11.14 -16.09 12.84
CA GLY A 121 -9.73 -16.48 12.89
C GLY A 121 -9.29 -17.14 11.59
N ASP A 122 -7.98 -17.23 11.39
CA ASP A 122 -7.39 -17.88 10.22
C ASP A 122 -8.01 -19.27 10.05
N GLN A 123 -8.58 -19.54 8.88
CA GLN A 123 -9.07 -20.86 8.52
C GLN A 123 -7.99 -21.51 7.65
N PRO A 124 -6.97 -22.17 8.26
CA PRO A 124 -6.03 -22.93 7.47
C PRO A 124 -6.84 -23.92 6.65
N PHE A 125 -6.63 -23.90 5.33
CA PHE A 125 -7.20 -24.87 4.43
C PHE A 125 -6.77 -26.24 4.93
N SER A 126 -7.69 -26.91 5.61
CA SER A 126 -7.46 -28.23 6.17
C SER A 126 -7.88 -29.19 5.08
N GLU A 127 -6.90 -29.73 4.36
CA GLU A 127 -7.01 -31.11 3.94
C GLU A 127 -7.36 -31.92 5.21
N GLY A 128 -8.61 -32.37 5.33
CA GLY A 128 -9.04 -33.25 6.43
C GLY A 128 -9.85 -32.63 7.57
N LYS A 129 -10.73 -31.66 7.32
CA LYS A 129 -11.76 -31.24 8.30
C LYS A 129 -13.18 -31.62 7.87
N VAL A 130 -13.36 -32.90 7.52
CA VAL A 130 -14.67 -33.57 7.49
C VAL A 130 -14.98 -34.22 8.85
N VAL A 131 -14.09 -34.17 9.83
CA VAL A 131 -14.19 -35.02 11.05
C VAL A 131 -15.39 -34.73 11.96
N ALA A 132 -16.00 -33.53 11.95
CA ALA A 132 -17.11 -33.21 12.87
C ALA A 132 -18.51 -33.54 12.32
N ASP A 133 -18.70 -33.44 11.00
CA ASP A 133 -19.94 -33.86 10.31
C ASP A 133 -19.83 -35.31 9.80
N GLY A 134 -18.57 -35.73 9.53
CA GLY A 134 -18.18 -37.07 9.17
C GLY A 134 -18.39 -38.10 10.27
N GLN A 135 -18.24 -37.78 11.56
CA GLN A 135 -18.47 -38.79 12.61
C GLN A 135 -19.92 -39.29 12.67
N LEU A 136 -20.91 -38.45 12.35
CA LEU A 136 -22.32 -38.86 12.27
C LEU A 136 -22.59 -39.59 10.95
N ALA A 137 -22.08 -39.08 9.83
CA ALA A 137 -22.19 -39.74 8.53
C ALA A 137 -21.49 -41.11 8.50
N ASP A 138 -20.26 -41.21 9.01
CA ASP A 138 -19.46 -42.43 9.12
C ASP A 138 -20.20 -43.48 9.94
N SER A 139 -20.90 -43.10 11.01
CA SER A 139 -21.69 -44.04 11.82
C SER A 139 -22.92 -44.60 11.07
N GLU A 140 -23.59 -43.78 10.26
CA GLU A 140 -24.73 -44.21 9.44
C GLU A 140 -24.26 -45.11 8.28
N PHE A 141 -23.12 -44.79 7.69
CA PHE A 141 -22.47 -45.59 6.65
C PHE A 141 -21.97 -46.94 7.20
N ASP A 142 -21.40 -46.97 8.40
CA ASP A 142 -20.97 -48.22 9.06
C ASP A 142 -22.16 -49.15 9.36
N GLU A 143 -23.30 -48.60 9.80
CA GLU A 143 -24.52 -49.38 10.03
C GLU A 143 -25.10 -49.96 8.72
N ALA A 144 -25.11 -49.16 7.65
CA ALA A 144 -25.54 -49.61 6.32
C ALA A 144 -24.62 -50.72 5.77
N VAL A 145 -23.31 -50.61 5.95
CA VAL A 145 -22.33 -51.64 5.57
C VAL A 145 -22.51 -52.91 6.39
N ALA A 146 -22.76 -52.80 7.70
CA ALA A 146 -23.02 -53.95 8.56
C ALA A 146 -24.28 -54.73 8.13
N SER A 147 -25.36 -54.01 7.80
CA SER A 147 -26.60 -54.60 7.27
C SER A 147 -26.39 -55.30 5.93
N LEU A 148 -25.64 -54.68 5.01
CA LEU A 148 -25.30 -55.26 3.71
C LEU A 148 -24.46 -56.53 3.87
N THR A 149 -23.47 -56.50 4.76
CA THR A 149 -22.61 -57.65 5.06
C THR A 149 -23.40 -58.82 5.66
N SER A 150 -24.32 -58.54 6.59
CA SER A 150 -25.21 -59.58 7.17
C SER A 150 -26.09 -60.22 6.11
N ARG A 151 -26.66 -59.44 5.20
CA ARG A 151 -27.50 -59.95 4.11
C ARG A 151 -26.71 -60.81 3.11
N LEU A 152 -25.46 -60.44 2.84
CA LEU A 152 -24.57 -61.21 1.98
C LEU A 152 -24.09 -62.52 2.63
N ALA A 153 -23.95 -62.54 3.95
CA ALA A 153 -23.69 -63.77 4.70
C ALA A 153 -24.85 -64.78 4.57
N ASP A 154 -26.10 -64.29 4.57
CA ASP A 154 -27.29 -65.12 4.38
C ASP A 154 -27.53 -65.53 2.92
N ASN A 155 -27.03 -64.74 1.96
CA ASN A 155 -27.15 -65.02 0.53
C ASN A 155 -25.80 -64.93 -0.21
N PRO A 156 -24.94 -65.94 -0.08
CA PRO A 156 -23.56 -65.90 -0.57
C PRO A 156 -23.43 -65.90 -2.10
N ASN A 157 -24.50 -66.18 -2.85
CA ASN A 157 -24.49 -66.22 -4.31
C ASN A 157 -24.77 -64.85 -4.97
N ASP A 158 -24.97 -63.79 -4.19
CA ASP A 158 -25.23 -62.44 -4.69
C ASP A 158 -23.92 -61.71 -5.07
N LEU A 159 -23.40 -62.00 -6.26
CA LEU A 159 -22.18 -61.39 -6.80
C LEU A 159 -22.27 -59.85 -6.89
N GLU A 160 -23.44 -59.32 -7.21
CA GLU A 160 -23.64 -57.88 -7.37
C GLU A 160 -23.55 -57.16 -6.02
N GLY A 161 -24.05 -57.78 -4.95
CA GLY A 161 -23.92 -57.28 -3.59
C GLY A 161 -22.47 -57.27 -3.07
N TRP A 162 -21.66 -58.29 -3.37
CA TRP A 162 -20.24 -58.29 -3.01
C TRP A 162 -19.44 -57.18 -3.72
N ILE A 163 -19.75 -56.93 -5.01
CA ILE A 163 -19.13 -55.82 -5.77
C ILE A 163 -19.52 -54.46 -5.19
N LEU A 164 -20.79 -54.30 -4.80
CA LEU A 164 -21.27 -53.08 -4.15
C LEU A 164 -20.56 -52.84 -2.81
N LEU A 165 -20.38 -53.88 -2.01
CA LEU A 165 -19.66 -53.83 -0.72
C LEU A 165 -18.20 -53.37 -0.93
N ALA A 166 -17.47 -53.98 -1.86
CA ALA A 166 -16.09 -53.61 -2.17
C ALA A 166 -15.97 -52.15 -2.64
N ARG A 167 -16.86 -51.67 -3.52
CA ARG A 167 -16.87 -50.27 -3.99
C ARG A 167 -17.15 -49.29 -2.84
N THR A 168 -18.01 -49.69 -1.92
CA THR A 168 -18.41 -48.89 -0.76
C THR A 168 -17.22 -48.72 0.20
N TYR A 169 -16.46 -49.80 0.45
CA TYR A 169 -15.21 -49.71 1.22
C TYR A 169 -14.14 -48.85 0.53
N VAL A 170 -14.01 -48.92 -0.80
CA VAL A 170 -13.07 -48.05 -1.56
C VAL A 170 -13.46 -46.57 -1.44
N PHE A 171 -14.76 -46.25 -1.50
CA PHE A 171 -15.25 -44.88 -1.33
C PHE A 171 -14.95 -44.32 0.07
N MET A 172 -14.95 -45.17 1.10
CA MET A 172 -14.60 -44.81 2.48
C MET A 172 -13.09 -44.85 2.76
N GLU A 173 -12.24 -45.01 1.73
CA GLU A 173 -10.78 -45.18 1.86
C GLU A 173 -10.35 -46.40 2.71
N ARG A 174 -11.24 -47.38 2.92
CA ARG A 174 -11.01 -48.64 3.65
C ARG A 174 -10.56 -49.75 2.71
N PHE A 175 -9.39 -49.56 2.11
CA PHE A 175 -8.87 -50.46 1.07
C PHE A 175 -8.60 -51.90 1.54
N SER A 176 -8.26 -52.11 2.82
CA SER A 176 -8.05 -53.45 3.38
C SER A 176 -9.32 -54.27 3.36
N ASP A 177 -10.44 -53.64 3.72
CA ASP A 177 -11.73 -54.30 3.89
C ASP A 177 -12.36 -54.58 2.51
N ALA A 178 -12.09 -53.72 1.53
CA ALA A 178 -12.48 -53.91 0.12
C ALA A 178 -11.84 -55.14 -0.53
N VAL A 179 -10.64 -55.56 -0.09
CA VAL A 179 -9.96 -56.75 -0.62
C VAL A 179 -10.52 -58.04 -0.01
N THR A 180 -11.09 -57.95 1.20
CA THR A 180 -11.67 -59.09 1.91
C THR A 180 -13.16 -59.30 1.67
N ALA A 181 -13.83 -58.34 1.03
CA ALA A 181 -15.21 -58.46 0.55
C ALA A 181 -15.27 -59.40 -0.66
#